data_AF-A0A251X0U0-F1
#
_entry.id   AF-A0A251X0U0-F1
#
_cell.length_a   1.000
_cell.length_b   1.000
_cell.length_c   1.000
_cell.angle_alpha   90.00
_cell.angle_beta   90.00
_cell.angle_gamma   90.00
#
_symmetry.space_group_name_H-M   'P 1'
#
loop_
_entity.id
_entity.type
_entity.pdbx_description
1 polymer ?
#
loop_
_entity_poly.entity_id
_entity_poly.type
_entity_poly.pdbx_seq_one_letter_code
_entity_poly.pdbx_strand_id
1 'polypeptide(L)'
;MRKLTLRYKNVLLYRSRKAMLAKRRLGRSKRLLVDVWYGGEVEQVYCLEAPQVPPEVLCLDKNTLGSLRFLADWRHRMLTHKDWDTLDDVKWINDAKRPGGMRSIQYYADFSGIKELSTAVALILTAEYDRLGTLVNDVPPTVELDKWPKHLFRQLFEIGFFEILKLSEDVADRYRTSGSKKTMRIIAGSTSEEIEVVSSRIKELYQFIEPEHGLGQELSVALNNALSEAMINVVKHAYPADHKFTYRPINKWWVTASADVDKRELTVVFYDQGVTIPITFPRRKISDRTRDFINKLLTSRGKFDFENDGTYLAGAMQKGSTQTDEEHRGLGLAEMKELIDICGHGSLRVFSRGGEYRYDAGSQIVSRSRRLSIGGTLFEWTLRIPQEQLDEGRNSA
;
A
#
# COMPACT_ATOMS: atom_id res chain seq x y z
N MET A 1 -21.50 -12.81 -26.10
CA MET A 1 -20.15 -12.44 -26.59
C MET A 1 -20.23 -11.13 -27.36
N ARG A 2 -19.81 -10.00 -26.78
CA ARG A 2 -19.73 -8.73 -27.53
C ARG A 2 -18.52 -8.79 -28.47
N LYS A 3 -18.76 -8.55 -29.76
CA LYS A 3 -17.72 -8.59 -30.80
C LYS A 3 -16.77 -7.39 -30.60
N LEU A 4 -15.47 -7.68 -30.55
CA LEU A 4 -14.42 -6.66 -30.59
C LEU A 4 -14.64 -5.73 -31.80
N THR A 5 -14.48 -4.42 -31.59
CA THR A 5 -14.57 -3.44 -32.67
C THR A 5 -13.49 -3.72 -33.73
N LEU A 6 -13.80 -3.46 -35.00
CA LEU A 6 -12.88 -3.74 -36.12
C LEU A 6 -11.55 -2.98 -35.96
N ARG A 7 -11.62 -1.76 -35.40
CA ARG A 7 -10.46 -0.93 -35.05
C ARG A 7 -9.55 -1.61 -34.03
N TYR A 8 -10.12 -2.19 -32.97
CA TYR A 8 -9.36 -2.86 -31.92
C TYR A 8 -8.72 -4.18 -32.40
N LYS A 9 -9.42 -4.95 -33.25
CA LYS A 9 -8.86 -6.15 -33.89
C LYS A 9 -7.65 -5.83 -34.78
N ASN A 10 -7.73 -4.76 -35.56
CA ASN A 10 -6.65 -4.37 -36.46
C ASN A 10 -5.41 -3.87 -35.69
N VAL A 11 -5.62 -3.18 -34.56
CA VAL A 11 -4.54 -2.79 -33.65
C VAL A 11 -3.83 -4.01 -33.06
N LEU A 12 -4.58 -5.02 -32.58
CA LEU A 12 -3.99 -6.25 -32.03
C LEU A 12 -3.18 -7.06 -33.07
N LEU A 13 -3.70 -7.16 -34.31
CA LEU A 13 -3.02 -7.87 -35.40
C LEU A 13 -1.74 -7.16 -35.85
N TYR A 14 -1.76 -5.83 -35.91
CA TYR A 14 -0.58 -5.02 -36.20
C TYR A 14 0.49 -5.17 -35.09
N ARG A 15 0.07 -5.17 -33.82
CA ARG A 15 0.94 -5.32 -32.64
C ARG A 15 1.63 -6.69 -32.58
N SER A 16 0.91 -7.77 -32.87
CA SER A 16 1.46 -9.13 -32.92
C SER A 16 2.59 -9.27 -33.96
N ARG A 17 2.39 -8.71 -35.16
CA ARG A 17 3.40 -8.73 -36.22
C ARG A 17 4.65 -7.92 -35.86
N LYS A 18 4.49 -6.76 -35.20
CA LYS A 18 5.61 -5.90 -34.81
C LYS A 18 6.42 -6.48 -33.64
N ALA A 19 5.76 -7.13 -32.68
CA ALA A 19 6.41 -7.85 -31.58
C ALA A 19 7.25 -9.05 -32.07
N MET A 20 6.78 -9.75 -33.10
CA MET A 20 7.54 -10.83 -33.76
C MET A 20 8.82 -10.32 -34.43
N LEU A 21 8.77 -9.12 -35.02
CA LEU A 21 9.94 -8.47 -35.64
C LEU A 21 10.94 -7.95 -34.59
N ALA A 22 10.46 -7.45 -33.45
CA ALA A 22 11.30 -6.98 -32.35
C ALA A 22 12.09 -8.11 -31.66
N LYS A 23 11.53 -9.33 -31.59
CA LYS A 23 12.22 -10.52 -31.06
C LYS A 23 13.47 -10.92 -31.84
N ARG A 24 13.60 -10.53 -33.11
CA ARG A 24 14.65 -11.01 -34.04
C ARG A 24 15.99 -10.28 -33.97
N ARG A 25 16.13 -9.18 -33.22
CA ARG A 25 17.40 -8.44 -33.10
C ARG A 25 17.91 -8.49 -31.67
N LEU A 26 18.79 -9.43 -31.34
CA LEU A 26 19.43 -9.55 -30.02
C LEU A 26 20.93 -9.27 -30.06
N GLY A 27 21.35 -8.06 -29.66
CA GLY A 27 22.74 -7.69 -29.37
C GLY A 27 22.90 -6.25 -28.83
N ARG A 28 23.59 -6.15 -27.68
CA ARG A 28 24.17 -5.02 -26.89
C ARG A 28 23.61 -3.57 -27.07
N SER A 29 23.24 -2.96 -25.93
CA SER A 29 22.68 -1.61 -25.76
C SER A 29 21.22 -1.43 -26.22
N LYS A 30 20.33 -2.32 -25.74
CA LYS A 30 18.95 -2.39 -26.24
C LYS A 30 18.02 -1.42 -25.54
N ARG A 31 17.69 -0.34 -26.24
CA ARG A 31 16.42 0.35 -26.03
C ARG A 31 15.29 -0.65 -26.27
N LEU A 32 14.41 -0.83 -25.30
CA LEU A 32 13.23 -1.69 -25.43
C LEU A 32 12.10 -0.85 -26.02
N LEU A 33 11.39 -1.36 -27.02
CA LEU A 33 10.18 -0.71 -27.50
C LEU A 33 9.03 -1.16 -26.61
N VAL A 34 8.34 -0.22 -25.98
CA VAL A 34 7.24 -0.49 -25.04
C VAL A 34 6.02 0.36 -25.35
N ASP A 35 4.84 -0.18 -25.08
CA ASP A 35 3.57 0.57 -25.13
C ASP A 35 3.40 1.33 -23.80
N VAL A 36 3.34 2.65 -23.86
CA VAL A 36 3.09 3.57 -22.73
C VAL A 36 1.65 4.07 -22.78
N TRP A 37 0.98 4.03 -21.63
CA TRP A 37 -0.36 4.54 -21.40
C TRP A 37 -0.26 5.78 -20.51
N TYR A 38 -0.61 6.95 -21.06
CA TYR A 38 -0.40 8.24 -20.42
C TYR A 38 -1.40 9.28 -20.95
N GLY A 39 -2.13 9.95 -20.05
CA GLY A 39 -3.14 10.95 -20.42
C GLY A 39 -4.24 10.44 -21.34
N GLY A 40 -4.60 9.15 -21.23
CA GLY A 40 -5.59 8.46 -22.05
C GLY A 40 -5.12 8.03 -23.44
N GLU A 41 -3.90 8.38 -23.82
CA GLU A 41 -3.29 7.94 -25.07
C GLU A 41 -2.40 6.71 -24.86
N VAL A 42 -2.26 5.92 -25.93
CA VAL A 42 -1.30 4.81 -25.99
C VAL A 42 -0.27 5.10 -27.06
N GLU A 43 0.98 5.21 -26.66
CA GLU A 43 2.12 5.50 -27.53
C GLU A 43 3.21 4.43 -27.42
N GLN A 44 3.89 4.14 -28.52
CA GLN A 44 5.12 3.37 -28.50
C GLN A 44 6.35 4.25 -28.29
N VAL A 45 7.11 3.99 -27.23
CA VAL A 45 8.32 4.72 -26.88
C VAL A 45 9.49 3.77 -26.63
N TYR A 46 10.71 4.31 -26.64
CA TYR A 46 11.88 3.57 -26.19
C TYR A 46 12.03 3.64 -24.66
N CYS A 47 12.19 2.50 -23.99
CA CYS A 47 12.73 2.44 -22.64
C CYS A 47 14.26 2.37 -22.70
N LEU A 48 14.93 3.30 -22.03
CA LEU A 48 16.39 3.48 -22.11
C LEU A 48 17.15 2.52 -21.20
N GLU A 49 16.58 2.17 -20.04
CA GLU A 49 17.12 1.19 -19.10
C GLU A 49 16.31 -0.10 -19.08
N ALA A 50 16.87 -1.14 -18.44
CA ALA A 50 16.13 -2.36 -18.16
C ALA A 50 15.00 -2.06 -17.15
N PRO A 51 13.81 -2.66 -17.33
CA PRO A 51 12.74 -2.50 -16.37
C PRO A 51 13.12 -3.03 -14.99
N GLN A 52 12.58 -2.40 -13.95
CA GLN A 52 12.59 -2.99 -12.63
C GLN A 52 11.57 -4.12 -12.60
N VAL A 53 12.03 -5.35 -12.34
CA VAL A 53 11.15 -6.51 -12.24
C VAL A 53 10.82 -6.74 -10.76
N PRO A 54 9.55 -6.56 -10.34
CA PRO A 54 9.12 -6.92 -8.99
C PRO A 54 9.18 -8.44 -8.79
N PRO A 55 9.26 -8.93 -7.54
CA PRO A 55 9.03 -10.35 -7.28
C PRO A 55 7.62 -10.76 -7.70
N GLU A 56 7.44 -12.04 -8.08
CA GLU A 56 6.13 -12.57 -8.47
C GLU A 56 5.09 -12.44 -7.33
N VAL A 57 5.52 -12.46 -6.08
CA VAL A 57 4.68 -12.27 -4.90
C VAL A 57 5.07 -10.95 -4.24
N LEU A 58 4.25 -9.92 -4.46
CA LEU A 58 4.33 -8.61 -3.79
C LEU A 58 3.38 -8.61 -2.59
N CYS A 59 3.83 -9.20 -1.50
CA CYS A 59 3.05 -9.36 -0.28
C CYS A 59 3.97 -9.20 0.94
N LEU A 60 3.63 -8.28 1.84
CA LEU A 60 4.42 -8.06 3.05
C LEU A 60 4.44 -9.31 3.94
N ASP A 61 3.42 -10.16 3.91
CA ASP A 61 3.35 -11.41 4.72
C ASP A 61 4.18 -12.54 4.09
N LYS A 62 3.85 -12.93 2.86
CA LYS A 62 4.48 -14.06 2.18
C LYS A 62 5.87 -13.79 1.62
N ASN A 63 6.21 -12.53 1.32
CA ASN A 63 7.49 -12.15 0.73
C ASN A 63 7.92 -10.74 1.21
N THR A 64 8.12 -10.59 2.52
CA THR A 64 8.41 -9.28 3.12
C THR A 64 9.67 -8.65 2.53
N LEU A 65 10.78 -9.40 2.45
CA LEU A 65 12.07 -8.84 2.03
C LEU A 65 12.04 -8.41 0.56
N GLY A 66 11.48 -9.24 -0.33
CA GLY A 66 11.36 -8.92 -1.74
C GLY A 66 10.45 -7.71 -1.98
N SER A 67 9.32 -7.64 -1.27
CA SER A 67 8.38 -6.53 -1.36
C SER A 67 8.98 -5.21 -0.86
N LEU A 68 9.64 -5.22 0.31
CA LEU A 68 10.32 -4.05 0.86
C LEU A 68 11.45 -3.55 -0.05
N ARG A 69 12.22 -4.47 -0.65
CA ARG A 69 13.29 -4.12 -1.59
C ARG A 69 12.73 -3.47 -2.84
N PHE A 70 11.70 -4.07 -3.44
CA PHE A 70 11.04 -3.51 -4.60
C PHE A 70 10.51 -2.08 -4.33
N LEU A 71 9.82 -1.87 -3.20
CA LEU A 71 9.28 -0.57 -2.81
C LEU A 71 10.38 0.47 -2.53
N ALA A 72 11.47 0.07 -1.86
CA ALA A 72 12.59 0.96 -1.58
C ALA A 72 13.32 1.38 -2.86
N ASP A 73 13.60 0.42 -3.74
CA ASP A 73 14.22 0.66 -5.04
C ASP A 73 13.32 1.52 -5.93
N TRP A 74 12.00 1.29 -5.89
CA TRP A 74 11.02 2.08 -6.64
C TRP A 74 11.01 3.55 -6.18
N ARG A 75 10.92 3.78 -4.86
CA ARG A 75 11.01 5.13 -4.28
C ARG A 75 12.31 5.83 -4.66
N HIS A 76 13.43 5.11 -4.59
CA HIS A 76 14.73 5.66 -4.93
C HIS A 76 14.78 6.04 -6.42
N ARG A 77 14.43 5.12 -7.33
CA ARG A 77 14.48 5.34 -8.78
C ARG A 77 13.60 6.51 -9.21
N MET A 78 12.39 6.61 -8.66
CA MET A 78 11.44 7.69 -8.97
C MET A 78 11.98 9.09 -8.69
N LEU A 79 13.05 9.19 -7.90
CA LEU A 79 13.59 10.46 -7.42
C LEU A 79 15.11 10.60 -7.58
N THR A 80 15.80 9.62 -8.18
CA THR A 80 17.29 9.53 -8.20
C THR A 80 18.04 10.66 -8.89
N HIS A 81 17.36 11.63 -9.53
CA HIS A 81 18.05 12.65 -10.33
C HIS A 81 17.56 14.09 -10.11
N LYS A 82 16.77 14.36 -9.07
CA LYS A 82 16.13 15.67 -8.95
C LYS A 82 16.24 16.20 -7.53
N ASP A 83 16.98 17.30 -7.40
CA ASP A 83 16.81 18.17 -6.25
C ASP A 83 15.33 18.54 -6.17
N TRP A 84 14.79 18.58 -4.95
CA TRP A 84 13.38 18.91 -4.71
C TRP A 84 12.98 20.28 -5.28
N ASP A 85 13.97 21.14 -5.56
CA ASP A 85 13.84 22.45 -6.18
C ASP A 85 13.64 22.38 -7.72
N THR A 86 13.77 21.20 -8.32
CA THR A 86 13.67 20.97 -9.78
C THR A 86 12.50 20.05 -10.17
N LEU A 87 11.55 19.84 -9.26
CA LEU A 87 10.41 18.95 -9.50
C LEU A 87 9.50 19.43 -10.63
N ASP A 88 9.40 20.74 -10.86
CA ASP A 88 8.57 21.31 -11.93
C ASP A 88 9.09 20.95 -13.34
N ASP A 89 10.36 20.56 -13.46
CA ASP A 89 10.99 20.16 -14.73
C ASP A 89 10.92 18.64 -14.98
N VAL A 90 10.21 17.89 -14.13
CA VAL A 90 10.08 16.45 -14.31
C VAL A 90 9.24 16.14 -15.55
N LYS A 91 9.88 15.52 -16.53
CA LYS A 91 9.18 14.80 -17.61
C LYS A 91 9.28 13.30 -17.39
N TRP A 92 8.14 12.61 -17.42
CA TRP A 92 8.12 11.14 -17.40
C TRP A 92 8.40 10.54 -18.78
N ILE A 93 8.01 11.25 -19.84
CA ILE A 93 8.30 10.90 -21.23
C ILE A 93 9.24 11.96 -21.81
N ASN A 94 10.45 11.54 -22.18
CA ASN A 94 11.47 12.37 -22.81
C ASN A 94 11.15 12.58 -24.28
N ASP A 95 11.24 13.84 -24.71
CA ASP A 95 11.13 14.23 -26.10
C ASP A 95 12.23 13.59 -26.96
N ALA A 96 11.91 13.40 -28.24
CA ALA A 96 12.89 12.89 -29.18
C ALA A 96 14.00 13.92 -29.42
N LYS A 97 15.27 13.47 -29.42
CA LYS A 97 16.43 14.35 -29.68
C LYS A 97 16.49 14.92 -31.10
N ARG A 98 15.68 14.41 -32.03
CA ARG A 98 15.65 14.82 -33.44
C ARG A 98 14.20 14.86 -33.95
N PRO A 99 13.86 15.75 -34.90
CA PRO A 99 12.54 15.75 -35.54
C PRO A 99 12.20 14.38 -36.13
N GLY A 100 10.98 13.89 -35.86
CA GLY A 100 10.51 12.56 -36.28
C GLY A 100 11.15 11.38 -35.52
N GLY A 101 11.99 11.65 -34.52
CA GLY A 101 12.50 10.63 -33.62
C GLY A 101 11.42 10.12 -32.65
N MET A 102 11.65 8.95 -32.08
CA MET A 102 10.75 8.36 -31.09
C MET A 102 11.06 8.90 -29.70
N ARG A 103 10.00 9.20 -28.94
CA ARG A 103 10.08 9.57 -27.53
C ARG A 103 10.59 8.40 -26.69
N SER A 104 10.97 8.67 -25.44
CA SER A 104 11.55 7.64 -24.57
C SER A 104 11.19 7.82 -23.11
N ILE A 105 11.21 6.73 -22.35
CA ILE A 105 11.16 6.75 -20.88
C ILE A 105 12.49 6.24 -20.33
N GLN A 106 12.88 6.68 -19.14
CA GLN A 106 14.14 6.23 -18.55
C GLN A 106 14.06 4.75 -18.12
N TYR A 107 13.08 4.42 -17.27
CA TYR A 107 12.82 3.08 -16.77
C TYR A 107 11.31 2.95 -16.43
N TYR A 108 10.86 1.74 -16.13
CA TYR A 108 9.52 1.46 -15.60
C TYR A 108 9.57 0.21 -14.71
N ALA A 109 8.51 -0.04 -13.94
CA ALA A 109 8.32 -1.32 -13.25
C ALA A 109 7.46 -2.26 -14.10
N ASP A 110 7.97 -3.46 -14.38
CA ASP A 110 7.28 -4.45 -15.20
C ASP A 110 6.34 -5.31 -14.35
N PHE A 111 5.05 -5.00 -14.40
CA PHE A 111 4.03 -5.68 -13.62
C PHE A 111 3.46 -6.94 -14.29
N SER A 112 3.96 -7.32 -15.47
CA SER A 112 3.45 -8.49 -16.20
C SER A 112 3.70 -9.82 -15.49
N GLY A 113 4.72 -9.91 -14.64
CA GLY A 113 5.12 -11.13 -13.92
C GLY A 113 4.50 -11.30 -12.53
N ILE A 114 3.67 -10.37 -12.05
CA ILE A 114 3.11 -10.44 -10.70
C ILE A 114 2.02 -11.53 -10.63
N LYS A 115 2.14 -12.46 -9.69
CA LYS A 115 1.16 -13.51 -9.40
C LYS A 115 0.28 -13.19 -8.20
N GLU A 116 0.79 -12.37 -7.27
CA GLU A 116 0.06 -11.95 -6.07
C GLU A 116 0.47 -10.54 -5.68
N LEU A 117 -0.53 -9.69 -5.42
CA LEU A 117 -0.37 -8.35 -4.85
C LEU A 117 -1.23 -8.24 -3.60
N SER A 118 -0.62 -8.01 -2.43
CA SER A 118 -1.38 -7.77 -1.21
C SER A 118 -1.96 -6.37 -1.18
N THR A 119 -3.06 -6.21 -0.44
CA THR A 119 -3.74 -4.91 -0.26
C THR A 119 -2.79 -3.85 0.30
N ALA A 120 -1.90 -4.20 1.23
CA ALA A 120 -0.90 -3.27 1.74
C ALA A 120 0.12 -2.80 0.70
N VAL A 121 0.65 -3.69 -0.15
CA VAL A 121 1.58 -3.27 -1.19
C VAL A 121 0.87 -2.46 -2.27
N ALA A 122 -0.38 -2.81 -2.61
CA ALA A 122 -1.21 -2.02 -3.51
C ALA A 122 -1.44 -0.59 -2.98
N LEU A 123 -1.73 -0.44 -1.68
CA LEU A 123 -1.89 0.85 -1.02
C LEU A 123 -0.60 1.68 -1.10
N ILE A 124 0.54 1.10 -0.72
CA ILE A 124 1.83 1.83 -0.74
C ILE A 124 2.16 2.28 -2.15
N LEU A 125 2.02 1.39 -3.16
CA LEU A 125 2.27 1.77 -4.55
C LEU A 125 1.36 2.92 -4.98
N THR A 126 0.08 2.84 -4.66
CA THR A 126 -0.89 3.88 -4.99
C THR A 126 -0.54 5.21 -4.29
N ALA A 127 -0.13 5.18 -3.02
CA ALA A 127 0.31 6.35 -2.26
C ALA A 127 1.60 6.96 -2.83
N GLU A 128 2.55 6.16 -3.32
CA GLU A 128 3.75 6.68 -4.00
C GLU A 128 3.38 7.44 -5.28
N TYR A 129 2.44 6.92 -6.06
CA TYR A 129 1.96 7.60 -7.27
C TYR A 129 1.16 8.87 -6.94
N ASP A 130 0.30 8.86 -5.92
CA ASP A 130 -0.43 10.05 -5.46
C ASP A 130 0.54 11.15 -4.96
N ARG A 131 1.55 10.75 -4.18
CA ARG A 131 2.61 11.65 -3.71
C ARG A 131 3.35 12.29 -4.89
N LEU A 132 3.78 11.50 -5.87
CA LEU A 132 4.47 12.01 -7.05
C LEU A 132 3.57 12.93 -7.88
N GLY A 133 2.33 12.51 -8.14
CA GLY A 133 1.34 13.31 -8.86
C GLY A 133 1.07 14.66 -8.21
N THR A 134 1.04 14.71 -6.88
CA THR A 134 0.86 15.95 -6.12
C THR A 134 2.11 16.83 -6.17
N LEU A 135 3.30 16.26 -6.04
CA LEU A 135 4.56 17.03 -5.97
C LEU A 135 5.03 17.56 -7.32
N VAL A 136 4.74 16.81 -8.39
CA VAL A 136 5.21 17.09 -9.75
C VAL A 136 4.11 17.69 -10.63
N ASN A 137 2.85 17.63 -10.17
CA ASN A 137 1.66 17.92 -10.99
C ASN A 137 1.55 17.02 -12.24
N ASP A 138 2.20 15.86 -12.20
CA ASP A 138 2.22 14.87 -13.26
C ASP A 138 2.54 13.48 -12.69
N VAL A 139 2.06 12.42 -13.34
CA VAL A 139 2.18 11.04 -12.85
C VAL A 139 3.01 10.17 -13.78
N PRO A 140 3.78 9.20 -13.24
CA PRO A 140 4.48 8.24 -14.08
C PRO A 140 3.50 7.46 -14.97
N PRO A 141 3.84 7.21 -16.25
CA PRO A 141 3.00 6.42 -17.14
C PRO A 141 2.87 4.97 -16.66
N THR A 142 1.80 4.30 -17.08
CA THR A 142 1.75 2.83 -17.02
C THR A 142 2.31 2.24 -18.30
N VAL A 143 3.04 1.14 -18.17
CA VAL A 143 3.79 0.54 -19.27
C VAL A 143 3.30 -0.88 -19.47
N GLU A 144 3.04 -1.24 -20.72
CA GLU A 144 2.65 -2.60 -21.13
C GLU A 144 1.41 -3.09 -20.39
N LEU A 145 0.44 -2.20 -20.18
CA LEU A 145 -0.76 -2.46 -19.39
C LEU A 145 -1.53 -3.68 -19.90
N ASP A 146 -1.55 -3.93 -21.22
CA ASP A 146 -2.16 -5.11 -21.85
C ASP A 146 -1.52 -6.44 -21.45
N LYS A 147 -0.27 -6.41 -20.97
CA LYS A 147 0.45 -7.57 -20.45
C LYS A 147 0.20 -7.82 -18.96
N TRP A 148 -0.49 -6.93 -18.26
CA TRP A 148 -0.75 -7.09 -16.84
C TRP A 148 -1.75 -8.23 -16.57
N PRO A 149 -1.52 -9.06 -15.54
CA PRO A 149 -2.47 -10.05 -15.09
C PRO A 149 -3.84 -9.43 -14.76
N LYS A 150 -4.92 -10.12 -15.12
CA LYS A 150 -6.29 -9.60 -14.91
C LYS A 150 -6.62 -9.34 -13.45
N HIS A 151 -6.15 -10.20 -12.55
CA HIS A 151 -6.38 -10.06 -11.11
C HIS A 151 -5.68 -8.80 -10.56
N LEU A 152 -4.46 -8.54 -11.01
CA LEU A 152 -3.68 -7.35 -10.66
C LEU A 152 -4.39 -6.08 -11.16
N PHE A 153 -4.73 -6.07 -12.45
CA PHE A 153 -5.45 -4.94 -13.06
C PHE A 153 -6.74 -4.66 -12.30
N ARG A 154 -7.52 -5.70 -11.97
CA ARG A 154 -8.78 -5.57 -11.23
C ARG A 154 -8.56 -4.93 -9.86
N GLN A 155 -7.60 -5.42 -9.08
CA GLN A 155 -7.31 -4.88 -7.75
C GLN A 155 -6.85 -3.42 -7.81
N LEU A 156 -5.97 -3.08 -8.75
CA LEU A 156 -5.52 -1.69 -8.96
C LEU A 156 -6.64 -0.79 -9.52
N PHE A 157 -7.59 -1.33 -10.27
CA PHE A 157 -8.77 -0.59 -10.68
C PHE A 157 -9.70 -0.28 -9.51
N GLU A 158 -10.01 -1.29 -8.68
CA GLU A 158 -10.88 -1.15 -7.51
C GLU A 158 -10.29 -0.19 -6.46
N ILE A 159 -8.98 -0.29 -6.18
CA ILE A 159 -8.31 0.58 -5.21
C ILE A 159 -8.26 2.06 -5.66
N GLY A 160 -8.49 2.35 -6.95
CA GLY A 160 -8.45 3.71 -7.50
C GLY A 160 -7.10 4.13 -8.10
N PHE A 161 -6.18 3.21 -8.33
CA PHE A 161 -4.85 3.51 -8.89
C PHE A 161 -4.93 4.26 -10.23
N PHE A 162 -5.86 3.87 -11.11
CA PHE A 162 -6.00 4.52 -12.43
C PHE A 162 -6.65 5.91 -12.37
N GLU A 163 -7.27 6.30 -11.25
CA GLU A 163 -7.82 7.65 -11.06
C GLU A 163 -6.72 8.65 -10.78
N ILE A 164 -5.76 8.26 -9.93
CA ILE A 164 -4.52 9.02 -9.73
C ILE A 164 -3.79 9.21 -11.06
N LEU A 165 -3.80 8.18 -11.91
CA LEU A 165 -3.19 8.24 -13.23
C LEU A 165 -4.00 9.00 -14.29
N LYS A 166 -5.24 9.41 -13.99
CA LYS A 166 -6.19 9.99 -14.96
C LYS A 166 -6.42 9.09 -16.18
N LEU A 167 -6.51 7.77 -15.96
CA LEU A 167 -6.70 6.73 -16.99
C LEU A 167 -7.99 5.91 -16.82
N SER A 168 -8.81 6.20 -15.80
CA SER A 168 -9.93 5.33 -15.44
C SER A 168 -10.94 5.09 -16.56
N GLU A 169 -11.30 6.12 -17.32
CA GLU A 169 -12.24 5.98 -18.44
C GLU A 169 -11.64 5.11 -19.57
N ASP A 170 -10.36 5.32 -19.89
CA ASP A 170 -9.66 4.62 -20.97
C ASP A 170 -9.49 3.11 -20.70
N VAL A 171 -9.47 2.74 -19.43
CA VAL A 171 -9.23 1.36 -18.99
C VAL A 171 -10.48 0.68 -18.43
N ALA A 172 -11.60 1.40 -18.26
CA ALA A 172 -12.83 0.89 -17.67
C ALA A 172 -13.36 -0.36 -18.40
N ASP A 173 -13.29 -0.38 -19.73
CA ASP A 173 -13.72 -1.53 -20.56
C ASP A 173 -12.93 -2.83 -20.27
N ARG A 174 -11.77 -2.72 -19.62
CA ARG A 174 -10.94 -3.86 -19.24
C ARG A 174 -11.33 -4.43 -17.88
N TYR A 175 -12.04 -3.66 -17.06
CA TYR A 175 -12.48 -4.08 -15.74
C TYR A 175 -13.57 -5.15 -15.83
N ARG A 176 -13.55 -6.09 -14.89
CA ARG A 176 -14.55 -7.16 -14.76
C ARG A 176 -14.96 -7.26 -13.30
N THR A 177 -16.26 -7.17 -13.05
CA THR A 177 -16.88 -7.17 -11.71
C THR A 177 -16.99 -8.56 -11.06
N SER A 178 -16.48 -9.63 -11.69
CA SER A 178 -16.67 -11.00 -11.18
C SER A 178 -15.52 -11.47 -10.30
N GLY A 179 -15.84 -11.96 -9.10
CA GLY A 179 -14.97 -12.78 -8.25
C GLY A 179 -15.27 -12.62 -6.76
N SER A 180 -14.66 -13.46 -5.95
CA SER A 180 -14.84 -13.56 -4.49
C SER A 180 -14.15 -12.47 -3.67
N LYS A 181 -13.43 -11.55 -4.32
CA LYS A 181 -12.70 -10.47 -3.64
C LYS A 181 -13.28 -9.12 -4.01
N LYS A 182 -13.19 -8.14 -3.13
CA LYS A 182 -13.56 -6.75 -3.40
C LYS A 182 -12.62 -5.82 -2.65
N THR A 183 -12.14 -4.78 -3.32
CA THR A 183 -11.27 -3.75 -2.73
C THR A 183 -12.03 -2.44 -2.60
N MET A 184 -11.94 -1.81 -1.43
CA MET A 184 -12.40 -0.45 -1.19
C MET A 184 -11.45 0.52 -1.88
N ARG A 185 -12.01 1.50 -2.59
CA ARG A 185 -11.23 2.59 -3.15
C ARG A 185 -10.46 3.33 -2.05
N ILE A 186 -9.24 3.75 -2.37
CA ILE A 186 -8.40 4.50 -1.45
C ILE A 186 -9.13 5.77 -1.00
N ILE A 187 -9.11 6.01 0.31
CA ILE A 187 -9.48 7.30 0.91
C ILE A 187 -8.18 7.90 1.43
N ALA A 188 -7.93 9.16 1.08
CA ALA A 188 -6.77 9.91 1.53
C ALA A 188 -7.23 11.15 2.27
N GLY A 189 -6.52 11.52 3.34
CA GLY A 189 -6.86 12.67 4.16
C GLY A 189 -5.65 13.23 4.88
N SER A 190 -5.84 14.39 5.52
CA SER A 190 -4.85 15.03 6.38
C SER A 190 -5.42 15.41 7.75
N THR A 191 -6.68 15.08 8.00
CA THR A 191 -7.40 15.29 9.26
C THR A 191 -8.01 13.96 9.71
N SER A 192 -8.97 14.00 10.65
CA SER A 192 -9.75 12.82 11.07
C SER A 192 -11.22 12.90 10.64
N GLU A 193 -11.56 13.81 9.70
CA GLU A 193 -12.94 14.08 9.29
C GLU A 193 -13.54 12.94 8.47
N GLU A 194 -12.68 12.17 7.77
CA GLU A 194 -13.09 11.09 6.88
C GLU A 194 -13.44 9.79 7.63
N ILE A 195 -13.32 9.74 8.96
CA ILE A 195 -13.51 8.52 9.75
C ILE A 195 -14.86 7.83 9.51
N GLU A 196 -15.94 8.60 9.41
CA GLU A 196 -17.28 8.07 9.19
C GLU A 196 -17.40 7.42 7.80
N VAL A 197 -16.82 8.06 6.79
CA VAL A 197 -16.80 7.55 5.41
C VAL A 197 -15.99 6.27 5.34
N VAL A 198 -14.79 6.25 5.94
CA VAL A 198 -13.93 5.06 5.99
C VAL A 198 -14.64 3.90 6.69
N SER A 199 -15.22 4.16 7.87
CA SER A 199 -15.97 3.15 8.63
C SER A 199 -17.14 2.57 7.83
N SER A 200 -17.94 3.43 7.19
CA SER A 200 -19.07 3.02 6.36
C SER A 200 -18.65 2.11 5.20
N ARG A 201 -17.58 2.47 4.49
CA ARG A 201 -17.06 1.65 3.38
C ARG A 201 -16.48 0.31 3.83
N ILE A 202 -15.86 0.25 5.00
CA ILE A 202 -15.40 -1.01 5.58
C ILE A 202 -16.58 -1.90 5.97
N LYS A 203 -17.67 -1.31 6.50
CA LYS A 203 -18.92 -2.05 6.78
C LYS A 203 -19.56 -2.62 5.51
N GLU A 204 -19.55 -1.89 4.39
CA GLU A 204 -19.99 -2.41 3.09
C GLU A 204 -19.16 -3.62 2.63
N LEU A 205 -17.85 -3.63 2.92
CA LEU A 205 -17.00 -4.79 2.63
C LEU A 205 -17.24 -5.96 3.58
N TYR A 206 -17.54 -5.70 4.85
CA TYR A 206 -17.94 -6.75 5.78
C TYR A 206 -19.24 -7.43 5.31
N GLN A 207 -20.25 -6.64 4.93
CA GLN A 207 -21.51 -7.14 4.35
C GLN A 207 -21.33 -7.93 3.05
N PHE A 208 -20.24 -7.67 2.31
CA PHE A 208 -19.91 -8.46 1.13
C PHE A 208 -19.42 -9.88 1.49
N ILE A 209 -18.82 -10.06 2.67
CA ILE A 209 -18.42 -11.38 3.19
C ILE A 209 -19.58 -12.06 3.90
N GLU A 210 -20.33 -11.30 4.69
CA GLU A 210 -21.44 -11.78 5.51
C GLU A 210 -22.73 -10.99 5.19
N PRO A 211 -23.49 -11.37 4.16
CA PRO A 211 -24.66 -10.60 3.72
C PRO A 211 -25.83 -10.60 4.70
N GLU A 212 -25.94 -11.65 5.52
CA GLU A 212 -27.06 -11.85 6.45
C GLU A 212 -26.83 -11.12 7.78
N HIS A 213 -25.58 -10.86 8.15
CA HIS A 213 -25.22 -10.24 9.42
C HIS A 213 -24.33 -9.01 9.22
N GLY A 214 -24.74 -7.89 9.81
CA GLY A 214 -23.92 -6.68 9.83
C GLY A 214 -22.70 -6.82 10.75
N LEU A 215 -21.80 -5.84 10.66
CA LEU A 215 -20.71 -5.70 11.63
C LEU A 215 -21.31 -5.45 13.03
N GLY A 216 -21.09 -6.38 13.97
CA GLY A 216 -21.58 -6.25 15.35
C GLY A 216 -21.15 -4.93 16.01
N GLN A 217 -21.97 -4.42 16.93
CA GLN A 217 -21.77 -3.10 17.53
C GLN A 217 -20.39 -2.96 18.22
N GLU A 218 -19.99 -3.95 19.02
CA GLU A 218 -18.71 -3.95 19.72
C GLU A 218 -17.52 -3.91 18.74
N LEU A 219 -17.55 -4.77 17.71
CA LEU A 219 -16.52 -4.81 16.68
C LEU A 219 -16.50 -3.50 15.86
N SER A 220 -17.65 -2.88 15.60
CA SER A 220 -17.74 -1.58 14.94
C SER A 220 -17.12 -0.46 15.78
N VAL A 221 -17.31 -0.47 17.10
CA VAL A 221 -16.69 0.51 18.00
C VAL A 221 -15.17 0.32 18.02
N ALA A 222 -14.72 -0.93 18.16
CA ALA A 222 -13.28 -1.26 18.15
C ALA A 222 -12.59 -0.86 16.85
N LEU A 223 -13.26 -1.08 15.71
CA LEU A 223 -12.76 -0.66 14.39
C LEU A 223 -12.60 0.87 14.32
N ASN A 224 -13.61 1.61 14.77
CA ASN A 224 -13.57 3.07 14.76
C ASN A 224 -12.47 3.61 15.68
N ASN A 225 -12.28 3.01 16.87
CA ASN A 225 -11.21 3.39 17.79
C ASN A 225 -9.83 3.16 17.14
N ALA A 226 -9.61 1.98 16.54
CA ALA A 226 -8.34 1.66 15.88
C ALA A 226 -8.02 2.61 14.71
N LEU A 227 -9.04 2.94 13.88
CA LEU A 227 -8.89 3.89 12.78
C LEU A 227 -8.64 5.32 13.28
N SER A 228 -9.38 5.75 14.30
CA SER A 228 -9.23 7.06 14.93
C SER A 228 -7.82 7.25 15.47
N GLU A 229 -7.29 6.25 16.19
CA GLU A 229 -5.93 6.30 16.74
C GLU A 229 -4.86 6.37 15.64
N ALA A 230 -5.05 5.63 14.53
CA ALA A 230 -4.15 5.72 13.39
C ALA A 230 -4.15 7.12 12.75
N MET A 231 -5.33 7.70 12.53
CA MET A 231 -5.47 9.07 11.99
C MET A 231 -4.86 10.11 12.93
N ILE A 232 -5.16 10.03 14.23
CA ILE A 232 -4.63 10.94 15.26
C ILE A 232 -3.10 10.85 15.33
N ASN A 233 -2.53 9.65 15.26
CA ASN A 233 -1.08 9.48 15.26
C ASN A 233 -0.43 10.20 14.07
N VAL A 234 -1.07 10.21 12.90
CA VAL A 234 -0.58 10.98 11.75
C VAL A 234 -0.72 12.47 11.98
N VAL A 235 -1.94 12.94 12.26
CA VAL A 235 -2.26 14.37 12.41
C VAL A 235 -1.37 15.03 13.47
N LYS A 236 -1.11 14.35 14.59
CA LYS A 236 -0.33 14.92 15.70
C LYS A 236 1.18 14.76 15.56
N HIS A 237 1.67 13.71 14.90
CA HIS A 237 3.07 13.30 15.05
C HIS A 237 3.83 13.00 13.76
N ALA A 238 3.14 12.71 12.65
CA ALA A 238 3.80 12.26 11.43
C ALA A 238 4.48 13.40 10.65
N TYR A 239 4.03 14.64 10.76
CA TYR A 239 4.53 15.74 9.91
C TYR A 239 4.96 17.00 10.67
N PRO A 240 5.94 16.91 11.59
CA PRO A 240 6.49 18.08 12.27
C PRO A 240 7.28 18.97 11.29
N ALA A 241 7.13 20.29 11.43
CA ALA A 241 7.68 21.28 10.49
C ALA A 241 9.22 21.33 10.45
N ASP A 242 9.89 20.90 11.52
CA ASP A 242 11.34 20.93 11.69
C ASP A 242 12.04 19.62 11.27
N HIS A 243 11.30 18.63 10.75
CA HIS A 243 11.90 17.36 10.34
C HIS A 243 12.35 17.36 8.88
N LYS A 244 13.60 16.96 8.65
CA LYS A 244 14.14 16.75 7.30
C LYS A 244 13.84 15.34 6.80
N PHE A 245 12.86 15.24 5.92
CA PHE A 245 12.48 13.97 5.28
C PHE A 245 13.47 13.56 4.18
N THR A 246 13.74 12.27 4.06
CA THR A 246 14.49 11.70 2.92
C THR A 246 13.71 11.90 1.62
N TYR A 247 12.40 11.68 1.67
CA TYR A 247 11.47 11.88 0.57
C TYR A 247 10.44 12.92 0.98
N ARG A 248 10.29 14.02 0.22
CA ARG A 248 9.33 15.09 0.53
C ARG A 248 7.93 14.49 0.65
N PRO A 249 7.27 14.58 1.82
CA PRO A 249 5.91 14.09 1.99
C PRO A 249 4.90 15.11 1.46
N ILE A 250 3.65 14.67 1.31
CA ILE A 250 2.50 15.55 1.03
C ILE A 250 1.57 15.68 2.24
N ASN A 251 2.05 15.29 3.42
CA ASN A 251 1.36 15.39 4.70
C ASN A 251 -0.03 14.74 4.73
N LYS A 252 -0.18 13.59 4.04
CA LYS A 252 -1.41 12.80 4.00
C LYS A 252 -1.24 11.45 4.67
N TRP A 253 -2.36 10.84 4.99
CA TRP A 253 -2.49 9.40 5.17
C TRP A 253 -3.41 8.83 4.10
N TRP A 254 -3.31 7.52 3.88
CA TRP A 254 -4.15 6.77 2.96
C TRP A 254 -4.68 5.51 3.65
N VAL A 255 -5.93 5.16 3.36
CA VAL A 255 -6.57 3.94 3.86
C VAL A 255 -7.29 3.23 2.72
N THR A 256 -7.21 1.91 2.74
CA THR A 256 -8.00 1.01 1.89
C THR A 256 -8.39 -0.22 2.71
N ALA A 257 -9.28 -1.02 2.17
CA ALA A 257 -9.60 -2.32 2.71
C ALA A 257 -9.93 -3.30 1.59
N SER A 258 -9.81 -4.59 1.86
CA SER A 258 -10.21 -5.65 0.95
C SER A 258 -10.98 -6.74 1.68
N ALA A 259 -12.05 -7.21 1.07
CA ALA A 259 -12.78 -8.39 1.48
C ALA A 259 -12.46 -9.57 0.57
N ASP A 260 -12.31 -10.76 1.16
CA ASP A 260 -12.13 -12.04 0.48
C ASP A 260 -13.15 -13.05 1.03
N VAL A 261 -14.19 -13.34 0.25
CA VAL A 261 -15.29 -14.24 0.61
C VAL A 261 -14.78 -15.67 0.79
N ASP A 262 -13.87 -16.12 -0.07
CA ASP A 262 -13.37 -17.51 -0.03
C ASP A 262 -12.58 -17.78 1.25
N LYS A 263 -11.88 -16.76 1.75
CA LYS A 263 -11.12 -16.83 3.01
C LYS A 263 -11.90 -16.33 4.23
N ARG A 264 -13.05 -15.70 4.01
CA ARG A 264 -13.78 -14.91 5.01
C ARG A 264 -12.87 -13.91 5.74
N GLU A 265 -12.04 -13.21 4.98
CA GLU A 265 -11.06 -12.26 5.51
C GLU A 265 -11.41 -10.82 5.10
N LEU A 266 -11.45 -9.92 6.09
CA LEU A 266 -11.49 -8.47 5.89
C LEU A 266 -10.14 -7.90 6.29
N THR A 267 -9.39 -7.37 5.33
CA THR A 267 -8.11 -6.71 5.57
C THR A 267 -8.27 -5.20 5.45
N VAL A 268 -7.95 -4.46 6.50
CA VAL A 268 -7.94 -2.98 6.53
C VAL A 268 -6.49 -2.53 6.59
N VAL A 269 -6.09 -1.62 5.70
CA VAL A 269 -4.72 -1.10 5.66
C VAL A 269 -4.73 0.42 5.71
N PHE A 270 -3.95 0.96 6.63
CA PHE A 270 -3.71 2.39 6.80
C PHE A 270 -2.21 2.67 6.62
N TYR A 271 -1.86 3.75 5.91
CA TYR A 271 -0.47 4.10 5.61
C TYR A 271 -0.25 5.62 5.62
N ASP A 272 0.88 6.05 6.16
CA ASP A 272 1.41 7.41 6.03
C ASP A 272 2.90 7.37 5.68
N GLN A 273 3.43 8.48 5.15
CA GLN A 273 4.84 8.63 4.75
C GLN A 273 5.59 9.61 5.67
N GLY A 274 5.07 9.82 6.88
CA GLY A 274 5.64 10.77 7.83
C GLY A 274 6.72 10.18 8.71
N VAL A 275 7.02 10.91 9.78
CA VAL A 275 8.00 10.56 10.79
C VAL A 275 7.51 9.35 11.56
N THR A 276 8.30 8.30 11.47
CA THR A 276 7.95 6.97 11.96
C THR A 276 7.99 6.86 13.49
N ILE A 277 7.28 5.87 14.03
CA ILE A 277 7.23 5.57 15.47
C ILE A 277 8.63 5.41 16.07
N PRO A 278 9.59 4.67 15.48
CA PRO A 278 10.95 4.58 16.03
C PRO A 278 11.70 5.92 16.16
N ILE A 279 11.28 6.97 15.43
CA ILE A 279 11.87 8.32 15.53
C ILE A 279 11.13 9.17 16.57
N THR A 280 9.80 9.12 16.59
CA THR A 280 8.99 9.96 17.49
C THR A 280 8.94 9.40 18.91
N PHE A 281 8.89 8.08 19.05
CA PHE A 281 8.67 7.40 20.32
C PHE A 281 9.74 7.71 21.39
N PRO A 282 11.06 7.70 21.09
CA PRO A 282 12.09 8.01 22.10
C PRO A 282 12.00 9.43 22.68
N ARG A 283 11.28 10.34 22.02
CA ARG A 283 11.10 11.73 22.46
C ARG A 283 9.89 11.90 23.38
N ARG A 284 9.03 10.87 23.51
CA ARG A 284 7.82 10.92 24.32
C ARG A 284 8.15 10.70 25.81
N LYS A 285 7.32 11.25 26.70
CA LYS A 285 7.33 10.87 28.11
C LYS A 285 6.74 9.46 28.23
N ILE A 286 7.61 8.48 28.48
CA ILE A 286 7.24 7.07 28.64
C ILE A 286 7.41 6.63 30.10
N SER A 287 6.63 5.63 30.51
CA SER A 287 6.72 5.00 31.84
C SER A 287 8.11 4.39 32.09
N ASP A 288 8.52 4.31 33.35
CA ASP A 288 9.79 3.68 33.74
C ASP A 288 9.85 2.21 33.33
N ARG A 289 8.72 1.49 33.41
CA ARG A 289 8.62 0.10 32.94
C ARG A 289 8.92 -0.03 31.45
N THR A 290 8.38 0.87 30.63
CA THR A 290 8.64 0.89 29.18
C THR A 290 10.08 1.29 28.89
N ARG A 291 10.63 2.25 29.63
CA ARG A 291 12.04 2.67 29.53
C ARG A 291 12.99 1.50 29.84
N ASP A 292 12.74 0.78 30.93
CA ASP A 292 13.53 -0.39 31.33
C ASP A 292 13.45 -1.52 30.31
N PHE A 293 12.26 -1.79 29.77
CA PHE A 293 12.06 -2.76 28.70
C PHE A 293 12.92 -2.43 27.48
N ILE A 294 12.92 -1.16 27.05
CA ILE A 294 13.69 -0.71 25.90
C ILE A 294 15.19 -0.79 26.18
N ASN A 295 15.65 -0.24 27.30
CA ASN A 295 17.07 -0.22 27.65
C ASN A 295 17.69 -1.63 27.72
N LYS A 296 16.92 -2.64 28.13
CA LYS A 296 17.37 -4.04 28.13
C LYS A 296 17.54 -4.65 26.74
N LEU A 297 16.81 -4.14 25.75
CA LEU A 297 16.74 -4.71 24.40
C LEU A 297 17.48 -3.87 23.35
N LEU A 298 17.85 -2.63 23.67
CA LEU A 298 18.62 -1.77 22.77
C LEU A 298 20.03 -2.29 22.59
N THR A 299 20.47 -2.29 21.33
CA THR A 299 21.86 -2.52 20.98
C THR A 299 22.58 -1.18 20.87
N SER A 300 23.73 -1.06 21.54
CA SER A 300 24.53 0.18 21.61
C SER A 300 25.31 0.49 20.33
N ARG A 301 25.50 -0.49 19.44
CA ARG A 301 26.08 -0.33 18.10
C ARG A 301 25.28 -1.12 17.08
N GLY A 302 24.38 -0.42 16.41
CA GLY A 302 23.55 -0.98 15.34
C GLY A 302 24.39 -1.60 14.20
N LYS A 303 24.18 -2.86 13.86
CA LYS A 303 24.75 -3.56 12.68
C LYS A 303 24.15 -3.05 11.36
N PHE A 304 23.02 -2.36 11.42
CA PHE A 304 22.35 -1.71 10.29
C PHE A 304 21.43 -0.58 10.80
N ASP A 305 21.06 0.34 9.90
CA ASP A 305 20.40 1.62 10.20
C ASP A 305 19.11 1.54 11.05
N PHE A 306 18.44 0.39 11.04
CA PHE A 306 17.13 0.16 11.67
C PHE A 306 17.14 -0.92 12.75
N GLU A 307 18.31 -1.33 13.27
CA GLU A 307 18.42 -2.50 14.16
C GLU A 307 17.58 -2.40 15.44
N ASN A 308 17.31 -1.19 15.93
CA ASN A 308 16.52 -0.95 17.14
C ASN A 308 15.03 -0.62 16.86
N ASP A 309 14.60 -0.57 15.60
CA ASP A 309 13.25 -0.12 15.24
C ASP A 309 12.15 -1.04 15.76
N GLY A 310 12.37 -2.35 15.69
CA GLY A 310 11.45 -3.34 16.26
C GLY A 310 11.26 -3.12 17.76
N THR A 311 12.36 -2.88 18.49
CA THR A 311 12.32 -2.62 19.94
C THR A 311 11.51 -1.37 20.27
N TYR A 312 11.74 -0.26 19.56
CA TYR A 312 10.97 0.97 19.79
C TYR A 312 9.49 0.79 19.44
N LEU A 313 9.20 0.10 18.33
CA LEU A 313 7.83 -0.19 17.94
C LEU A 313 7.13 -1.07 18.97
N ALA A 314 7.79 -2.13 19.45
CA ALA A 314 7.26 -2.99 20.50
C ALA A 314 7.00 -2.22 21.81
N GLY A 315 7.91 -1.31 22.19
CA GLY A 315 7.72 -0.42 23.34
C GLY A 315 6.53 0.52 23.17
N ALA A 316 6.32 1.06 21.97
CA ALA A 316 5.17 1.91 21.66
C ALA A 316 3.83 1.18 21.76
N MET A 317 3.80 -0.11 21.41
CA MET A 317 2.62 -0.96 21.47
C MET A 317 2.31 -1.50 22.89
N GLN A 318 3.12 -1.22 23.92
CA GLN A 318 2.82 -1.62 25.30
C GLN A 318 1.74 -0.72 25.92
N LYS A 319 0.78 -1.31 26.65
CA LYS A 319 -0.22 -0.57 27.43
C LYS A 319 0.45 0.40 28.41
N GLY A 320 0.05 1.67 28.39
CA GLY A 320 0.56 2.71 29.30
C GLY A 320 1.83 3.44 28.82
N SER A 321 2.17 3.35 27.53
CA SER A 321 3.31 4.06 26.94
C SER A 321 3.07 5.58 26.78
N THR A 322 1.82 6.05 26.92
CA THR A 322 1.45 7.47 26.98
C THR A 322 0.65 7.75 28.27
N GLN A 323 1.30 8.33 29.28
CA GLN A 323 0.59 9.06 30.35
C GLN A 323 0.19 10.42 29.77
N THR A 324 -0.96 10.49 29.12
CA THR A 324 -1.65 11.76 28.90
C THR A 324 -2.95 11.70 29.69
N ASP A 325 -3.03 12.52 30.75
CA ASP A 325 -4.13 12.66 31.71
C ASP A 325 -5.40 13.24 31.08
N GLU A 326 -5.95 12.62 30.04
CA GLU A 326 -7.33 12.92 29.61
C GLU A 326 -8.22 11.70 29.83
N GLU A 327 -9.11 11.81 30.82
CA GLU A 327 -9.81 10.71 31.48
C GLU A 327 -10.71 9.84 30.58
N HIS A 328 -10.95 10.18 29.30
CA HIS A 328 -11.85 9.38 28.44
C HIS A 328 -11.41 9.16 26.99
N ARG A 329 -10.14 9.43 26.62
CA ARG A 329 -9.53 9.01 25.34
C ARG A 329 -8.01 8.85 25.51
N GLY A 330 -7.40 7.76 25.06
CA GLY A 330 -5.94 7.75 24.79
C GLY A 330 -5.07 6.75 25.54
N LEU A 331 -5.34 5.44 25.42
CA LEU A 331 -4.33 4.42 25.72
C LEU A 331 -3.27 4.30 24.59
N GLY A 332 -3.44 5.05 23.49
CA GLY A 332 -2.50 5.18 22.39
C GLY A 332 -2.52 4.00 21.42
N LEU A 333 -1.41 3.79 20.70
CA LEU A 333 -1.22 2.70 19.73
C LEU A 333 -1.56 1.28 20.26
N ALA A 334 -1.59 1.09 21.58
CA ALA A 334 -1.99 -0.18 22.20
C ALA A 334 -3.47 -0.54 21.94
N GLU A 335 -4.36 0.44 21.74
CA GLU A 335 -5.79 0.22 21.43
C GLU A 335 -5.99 -0.45 20.07
N MET A 336 -5.04 -0.30 19.15
CA MET A 336 -5.10 -0.94 17.84
C MET A 336 -5.15 -2.47 17.91
N LYS A 337 -4.64 -3.05 19.01
CA LYS A 337 -4.67 -4.49 19.29
C LYS A 337 -6.07 -4.96 19.67
N GLU A 338 -6.85 -4.11 20.35
CA GLU A 338 -8.16 -4.44 20.92
C GLU A 338 -9.16 -4.90 19.85
N LEU A 339 -9.08 -4.31 18.65
CA LEU A 339 -9.86 -4.77 17.50
C LEU A 339 -9.68 -6.27 17.20
N ILE A 340 -8.45 -6.77 17.30
CA ILE A 340 -8.14 -8.19 17.07
C ILE A 340 -8.60 -9.05 18.24
N ASP A 341 -8.51 -8.52 19.47
CA ASP A 341 -8.98 -9.20 20.68
C ASP A 341 -10.50 -9.40 20.65
N ILE A 342 -11.25 -8.35 20.32
CA ILE A 342 -12.72 -8.36 20.19
C ILE A 342 -13.16 -9.24 19.02
N CYS A 343 -12.45 -9.20 17.90
CA CYS A 343 -12.75 -10.07 16.76
C CYS A 343 -12.54 -11.56 17.09
N GLY A 344 -11.68 -11.89 18.06
CA GLY A 344 -11.33 -13.27 18.46
C GLY A 344 -10.47 -14.02 17.43
N HIS A 345 -10.53 -13.65 16.15
CA HIS A 345 -9.77 -14.27 15.06
C HIS A 345 -9.21 -13.22 14.11
N GLY A 346 -7.90 -13.20 13.95
CA GLY A 346 -7.26 -12.23 13.06
C GLY A 346 -5.84 -11.90 13.47
N SER A 347 -5.31 -10.85 12.85
CA SER A 347 -3.98 -10.35 13.15
C SER A 347 -3.88 -8.84 12.94
N LEU A 348 -3.09 -8.18 13.78
CA LEU A 348 -2.58 -6.83 13.58
C LEU A 348 -1.11 -6.94 13.17
N ARG A 349 -0.75 -6.24 12.11
CA ARG A 349 0.62 -6.05 11.71
C ARG A 349 0.92 -4.57 11.54
N VAL A 350 2.05 -4.14 12.07
CA VAL A 350 2.51 -2.75 11.99
C VAL A 350 3.92 -2.75 11.41
N PHE A 351 4.12 -1.95 10.38
CA PHE A 351 5.45 -1.57 9.93
C PHE A 351 5.67 -0.10 10.23
N SER A 352 6.82 0.25 10.79
CA SER A 352 7.20 1.65 10.95
C SER A 352 8.70 1.77 10.75
N ARG A 353 9.10 2.47 9.68
CA ARG A 353 10.48 2.45 9.18
C ARG A 353 10.94 1.00 8.93
N GLY A 354 12.02 0.54 9.57
CA GLY A 354 12.49 -0.85 9.48
C GLY A 354 11.91 -1.74 10.58
N GLY A 355 11.08 -1.22 11.48
CA GLY A 355 10.43 -1.98 12.54
C GLY A 355 9.21 -2.72 12.03
N GLU A 356 9.02 -3.94 12.52
CA GLU A 356 7.83 -4.75 12.32
C GLU A 356 7.31 -5.23 13.68
N TYR A 357 6.01 -5.14 13.85
CA TYR A 357 5.26 -5.69 14.97
C TYR A 357 4.12 -6.54 14.41
N ARG A 358 3.93 -7.73 14.97
CA ARG A 358 2.83 -8.62 14.63
C ARG A 358 2.20 -9.17 15.89
N TYR A 359 0.88 -9.13 15.90
CA TYR A 359 0.04 -9.73 16.91
C TYR A 359 -1.04 -10.56 16.20
N ASP A 360 -1.11 -11.85 16.50
CA ASP A 360 -2.22 -12.71 16.09
C ASP A 360 -3.10 -12.97 17.32
N ALA A 361 -4.42 -13.08 17.13
CA ALA A 361 -5.37 -13.29 18.24
C ALA A 361 -4.93 -14.48 19.12
N GLY A 362 -4.89 -14.26 20.45
CA GLY A 362 -4.47 -15.27 21.43
C GLY A 362 -2.99 -15.68 21.38
N SER A 363 -2.17 -15.09 20.52
CA SER A 363 -0.75 -15.46 20.33
C SER A 363 0.22 -14.51 21.02
N GLN A 364 1.48 -14.93 21.12
CA GLN A 364 2.56 -14.05 21.57
C GLN A 364 2.87 -12.99 20.52
N ILE A 365 3.22 -11.79 20.99
CA ILE A 365 3.65 -10.69 20.13
C ILE A 365 5.01 -11.03 19.52
N VAL A 366 5.14 -10.78 18.21
CA VAL A 366 6.41 -10.88 17.49
C VAL A 366 6.83 -9.49 17.05
N SER A 367 8.04 -9.07 17.43
CA SER A 367 8.63 -7.83 16.91
C SER A 367 10.01 -8.07 16.34
N ARG A 368 10.32 -7.39 15.23
CA ARG A 368 11.55 -7.57 14.45
C ARG A 368 12.03 -6.23 13.89
N SER A 369 13.34 -6.14 13.72
CA SER A 369 13.99 -5.06 12.98
C SER A 369 14.45 -5.58 11.62
N ARG A 370 14.20 -4.83 10.56
CA ARG A 370 14.52 -5.17 9.17
C ARG A 370 15.48 -4.14 8.58
N ARG A 371 16.33 -4.59 7.66
CA ARG A 371 17.33 -3.74 6.99
C ARG A 371 16.75 -2.72 6.01
N LEU A 372 15.48 -2.88 5.64
CA LEU A 372 14.80 -2.04 4.66
C LEU A 372 13.60 -1.38 5.33
N SER A 373 13.44 -0.09 5.05
CA SER A 373 12.32 0.71 5.55
C SER A 373 11.10 0.55 4.64
N ILE A 374 9.91 0.44 5.25
CA ILE A 374 8.63 0.48 4.54
C ILE A 374 8.39 1.84 3.84
N GLY A 375 9.03 2.90 4.32
CA GLY A 375 8.88 4.27 3.77
C GLY A 375 7.96 5.20 4.57
N GLY A 376 7.54 4.76 5.77
CA GLY A 376 6.59 5.49 6.61
C GLY A 376 6.08 4.59 7.74
N THR A 377 4.81 4.73 8.10
CA THR A 377 4.13 3.83 9.06
C THR A 377 2.90 3.20 8.40
N LEU A 378 2.78 1.88 8.51
CA LEU A 378 1.68 1.09 7.98
C LEU A 378 1.05 0.27 9.10
N PHE A 379 -0.27 0.32 9.20
CA PHE A 379 -1.08 -0.58 10.02
C PHE A 379 -1.91 -1.47 9.10
N GLU A 380 -1.90 -2.78 9.35
CA GLU A 380 -2.68 -3.78 8.62
C GLU A 380 -3.42 -4.65 9.64
N TRP A 381 -4.74 -4.51 9.68
CA TRP A 381 -5.62 -5.41 10.42
C TRP A 381 -6.19 -6.43 9.46
N THR A 382 -6.16 -7.70 9.84
CA THR A 382 -6.89 -8.77 9.15
C THR A 382 -7.86 -9.39 10.13
N LEU A 383 -9.14 -9.24 9.88
CA LEU A 383 -10.23 -9.84 10.64
C LEU A 383 -10.68 -11.11 9.90
N ARG A 384 -10.74 -12.23 10.61
CA ARG A 384 -11.28 -13.49 10.07
C ARG A 384 -12.68 -13.67 10.62
N ILE A 385 -13.66 -13.66 9.73
CA ILE A 385 -15.07 -13.72 10.10
C ILE A 385 -15.44 -15.21 10.24
N PRO A 386 -15.78 -15.70 11.45
CA PRO A 386 -16.19 -17.09 11.65
C PRO A 386 -17.40 -17.39 10.77
N GLN A 387 -17.50 -18.63 10.29
CA GLN A 387 -18.75 -19.10 9.71
C GLN A 387 -19.69 -19.41 10.88
N GLU A 388 -20.87 -18.80 10.92
CA GLU A 388 -21.90 -19.26 11.86
C GLU A 388 -22.17 -20.74 11.57
N GLN A 389 -21.94 -21.59 12.57
CA GLN A 389 -22.36 -22.97 12.50
C GLN A 389 -23.90 -22.96 12.60
N LEU A 390 -24.58 -23.19 11.48
CA LEU A 390 -25.99 -23.58 11.45
C LEU A 390 -26.14 -24.96 12.10
N ASP A 391 -25.95 -25.07 13.41
CA ASP A 391 -26.26 -26.27 14.18
C ASP A 391 -26.38 -25.91 15.66
N GLU A 392 -27.60 -25.57 16.09
CA GLU A 392 -28.17 -25.92 17.40
C GLU A 392 -29.64 -25.45 17.46
N GLY A 393 -30.55 -26.31 17.01
CA GLY A 393 -32.00 -26.05 17.01
C GLY A 393 -32.89 -27.18 16.52
N ARG A 394 -32.31 -28.33 16.13
CA ARG A 394 -33.05 -29.59 15.94
C ARG A 394 -32.58 -30.59 16.99
N ASN A 395 -32.99 -30.39 18.25
CA ASN A 395 -33.17 -31.48 19.23
C ASN A 395 -33.85 -30.94 20.49
N SER A 396 -35.16 -30.78 20.40
CA SER A 396 -36.08 -30.96 21.52
C SER A 396 -37.48 -31.10 20.94
N ALA A 397 -37.75 -32.30 20.42
CA ALA A 397 -39.09 -32.86 20.26
C ALA A 397 -39.30 -33.91 21.35
#